data_AF-W6L9I8-F1
#
_entry.id   AF-W6L9I8-F1
#
_cell.length_a   1.000
_cell.length_b   1.000
_cell.length_c   1.000
_cell.angle_alpha   90.00
_cell.angle_beta   90.00
_cell.angle_gamma   90.00
#
_symmetry.space_group_name_H-M   'P 1'
#
loop_
_entity.id
_entity.type
_entity.pdbx_description
1 polymer ?
#
loop_
_entity_poly.entity_id
_entity_poly.type
_entity_poly.pdbx_seq_one_letter_code
_entity_poly.pdbx_strand_id
1 'polypeptide(L)'
;MFQRQLLSRGLHRVGYTPPTSLPVPCAQRWDLRLAGARIFNEYIEEGAPGSWQLEDDRHMSPEFHTFTGYSMREMRPGYGQNLPEFIMKKRLPNNTHYELFARRDIPNEDNAMYGKQLYDMTVHGTSLPSTYRMHKDINKAQRNDRKLSGNRFKVLNSCGAKKPPSGFTPIPDTAEEDDG
;
A
#
# COMPACT_ATOMS: atom_id res chain seq x y z
N MET A 1 -16.76 -57.59 10.59
CA MET A 1 -17.66 -57.17 9.49
C MET A 1 -18.43 -55.86 9.74
N PHE A 2 -18.25 -55.13 10.84
CA PHE A 2 -19.08 -53.95 11.17
C PHE A 2 -18.51 -52.56 10.77
N GLN A 3 -17.31 -52.48 10.21
CA GLN A 3 -16.64 -51.19 9.99
C GLN A 3 -17.03 -50.47 8.68
N ARG A 4 -17.66 -51.16 7.72
CA ARG A 4 -18.04 -50.58 6.41
C ARG A 4 -19.43 -49.93 6.38
N GLN A 5 -20.32 -50.21 7.33
CA GLN A 5 -21.70 -49.70 7.29
C GLN A 5 -21.88 -48.31 7.93
N LEU A 6 -21.01 -47.91 8.86
CA LEU A 6 -21.12 -46.60 9.53
C LEU A 6 -20.74 -45.40 8.64
N LEU A 7 -19.95 -45.60 7.59
CA LEU A 7 -19.57 -44.53 6.64
C LEU A 7 -20.70 -44.12 5.68
N SER A 8 -21.80 -44.87 5.62
CA SER A 8 -22.88 -44.65 4.65
C SER A 8 -23.98 -43.70 5.12
N ARG A 9 -24.00 -43.28 6.40
CA ARG A 9 -25.09 -42.44 6.95
C ARG A 9 -24.93 -40.93 6.70
N GLY A 10 -23.82 -40.48 6.12
CA GLY A 10 -23.55 -39.05 5.88
C GLY A 10 -23.43 -38.63 4.41
N LEU A 11 -23.31 -39.58 3.48
CA LEU A 11 -23.17 -39.29 2.05
C LEU A 11 -24.52 -39.51 1.35
N HIS A 12 -25.05 -38.47 0.72
CA HIS A 12 -26.32 -38.52 0.00
C HIS A 12 -26.24 -37.69 -1.28
N ARG A 13 -27.12 -38.00 -2.23
CA ARG A 13 -27.32 -37.16 -3.43
C ARG A 13 -28.31 -36.06 -3.08
N VAL A 14 -27.90 -34.80 -3.24
CA VAL A 14 -28.81 -33.65 -3.11
C VAL A 14 -29.91 -33.79 -4.16
N GLY A 15 -31.17 -33.80 -3.71
CA GLY A 15 -32.34 -33.97 -4.57
C GLY A 15 -33.05 -32.65 -4.87
N TYR A 16 -33.75 -32.61 -6.00
CA TYR A 16 -34.63 -31.51 -6.38
C TYR A 16 -35.95 -32.09 -6.91
N THR A 17 -37.06 -31.58 -6.41
CA THR A 17 -38.40 -31.97 -6.85
C THR A 17 -39.07 -30.77 -7.48
N PRO A 18 -39.39 -30.80 -8.80
CA PRO A 18 -39.97 -29.65 -9.46
C PRO A 18 -41.38 -29.35 -8.90
N PRO A 19 -41.78 -28.06 -8.81
CA PRO A 19 -43.09 -27.66 -8.28
C PRO A 19 -44.27 -28.34 -8.98
N THR A 20 -44.12 -28.69 -10.26
CA THR A 20 -45.14 -29.37 -11.08
C THR A 20 -45.38 -30.83 -10.70
N SER A 21 -44.44 -31.47 -10.02
CA SER A 21 -44.55 -32.85 -9.55
C SER A 21 -45.09 -32.97 -8.12
N LEU A 22 -45.27 -31.85 -7.42
CA LEU A 22 -45.79 -31.83 -6.06
C LEU A 22 -47.32 -31.89 -6.07
N PRO A 23 -47.95 -32.50 -5.06
CA PRO A 23 -49.41 -32.54 -4.94
C PRO A 23 -50.02 -31.15 -4.71
N VAL A 24 -49.21 -30.18 -4.27
CA VAL A 24 -49.55 -28.77 -4.19
C VAL A 24 -48.34 -27.97 -4.71
N PRO A 25 -48.51 -27.08 -5.69
CA PRO A 25 -47.40 -26.30 -6.22
C PRO A 25 -46.88 -25.33 -5.15
N CYS A 26 -45.57 -25.39 -4.88
CA CYS A 26 -44.89 -24.43 -4.02
C CYS A 26 -43.48 -24.13 -4.58
N ALA A 27 -42.99 -22.92 -4.31
CA ALA A 27 -41.67 -22.50 -4.74
C ALA A 27 -40.59 -23.26 -3.95
N GLN A 28 -39.68 -23.95 -4.67
CA GLN A 28 -38.55 -24.61 -4.01
C GLN A 28 -37.52 -23.58 -3.57
N ARG A 29 -36.88 -23.82 -2.42
CA ARG A 29 -35.83 -22.92 -1.89
C ARG A 29 -34.63 -22.80 -2.83
N TRP A 30 -34.31 -23.86 -3.57
CA TRP A 30 -33.25 -23.79 -4.58
C TRP A 30 -33.60 -22.85 -5.74
N ASP A 31 -34.86 -22.82 -6.18
CA ASP A 31 -35.32 -21.87 -7.20
C ASP A 31 -35.19 -20.42 -6.69
N LEU A 32 -35.54 -20.17 -5.42
CA LEU A 32 -35.36 -18.87 -4.77
C LEU A 32 -33.87 -18.51 -4.63
N ARG A 33 -33.00 -19.47 -4.30
CA ARG A 33 -31.54 -19.30 -4.23
C ARG A 33 -30.95 -18.90 -5.58
N LEU A 34 -31.40 -19.53 -6.66
CA LEU A 34 -30.98 -19.19 -8.04
C LEU A 34 -31.50 -17.81 -8.46
N ALA A 35 -32.74 -17.46 -8.10
CA ALA A 35 -33.26 -16.11 -8.31
C ALA A 35 -32.43 -15.06 -7.56
N GLY A 36 -32.05 -15.33 -6.31
CA GLY A 36 -31.15 -14.49 -5.52
C GLY A 36 -29.77 -14.33 -6.18
N ALA A 37 -29.17 -15.44 -6.62
CA ALA A 37 -27.89 -15.40 -7.35
C ALA A 37 -27.97 -14.53 -8.61
N ARG A 38 -29.09 -14.59 -9.33
CA ARG A 38 -29.31 -13.76 -10.52
C ARG A 38 -29.46 -12.28 -10.19
N ILE A 39 -30.11 -11.93 -9.07
CA ILE A 39 -30.35 -10.53 -8.67
C ILE A 39 -29.04 -9.85 -8.26
N PHE A 40 -28.21 -10.52 -7.46
CA PHE A 40 -26.97 -9.93 -6.91
C PHE A 40 -25.70 -10.37 -7.64
N ASN A 41 -25.83 -11.11 -8.75
CA ASN A 41 -24.73 -11.70 -9.50
C ASN A 41 -23.79 -12.53 -8.61
N GLU A 42 -24.35 -13.40 -7.79
CA GLU A 42 -23.57 -14.21 -6.85
C GLU A 42 -22.92 -15.41 -7.55
N TYR A 43 -21.65 -15.63 -7.26
CA TYR A 43 -20.95 -16.86 -7.64
C TYR A 43 -21.40 -18.03 -6.76
N ILE A 44 -21.74 -19.16 -7.39
CA ILE A 44 -22.09 -20.42 -6.71
C ILE A 44 -20.89 -21.37 -6.80
N GLU A 45 -20.22 -21.64 -5.68
CA GLU A 45 -19.10 -22.59 -5.63
C GLU A 45 -19.61 -24.03 -5.67
N GLU A 46 -19.52 -24.68 -6.83
CA GLU A 46 -19.96 -26.09 -7.01
C GLU A 46 -19.12 -27.09 -6.18
N GLY A 47 -17.83 -26.78 -5.97
CA GLY A 47 -16.91 -27.60 -5.19
C GLY A 47 -16.99 -27.41 -3.68
N ALA A 48 -17.94 -26.61 -3.17
CA ALA A 48 -18.05 -26.31 -1.75
C ALA A 48 -18.46 -27.57 -0.95
N PRO A 49 -17.63 -28.05 0.01
CA PRO A 49 -17.94 -29.24 0.79
C PRO A 49 -19.06 -28.94 1.80
N GLY A 50 -20.23 -29.55 1.61
CA GLY A 50 -21.38 -29.38 2.52
C GLY A 50 -21.12 -29.83 3.97
N SER A 51 -20.09 -30.64 4.22
CA SER A 51 -19.66 -31.05 5.55
C SER A 51 -18.84 -30.00 6.30
N TRP A 52 -18.41 -28.91 5.64
CA TRP A 52 -17.53 -27.88 6.21
C TRP A 52 -18.30 -26.61 6.60
N GLN A 53 -19.48 -26.78 7.19
CA GLN A 53 -20.31 -25.69 7.72
C GLN A 53 -19.87 -25.38 9.15
N LEU A 54 -18.72 -24.72 9.30
CA LEU A 54 -18.16 -24.36 10.59
C LEU A 54 -18.39 -22.87 10.88
N GLU A 55 -19.10 -22.60 11.97
CA GLU A 55 -19.27 -21.24 12.50
C GLU A 55 -17.99 -20.78 13.23
N ASP A 56 -17.69 -19.48 13.19
CA ASP A 56 -16.57 -18.93 13.96
C ASP A 56 -17.00 -18.65 15.40
N ASP A 57 -16.95 -19.70 16.24
CA ASP A 57 -17.40 -19.69 17.64
C ASP A 57 -16.95 -18.43 18.41
N ARG A 58 -15.71 -17.97 18.20
CA ARG A 58 -15.15 -16.84 18.93
C ARG A 58 -15.87 -15.52 18.71
N HIS A 59 -16.42 -15.30 17.52
CA HIS A 59 -17.05 -14.03 17.13
C HIS A 59 -18.57 -14.14 17.02
N MET A 60 -19.10 -15.36 16.93
CA MET A 60 -20.53 -15.64 16.81
C MET A 60 -21.20 -16.12 18.10
N SER A 61 -20.45 -16.65 19.07
CA SER A 61 -21.03 -17.05 20.36
C SER A 61 -20.84 -15.94 21.41
N PRO A 62 -21.92 -15.51 22.10
CA PRO A 62 -21.85 -14.51 23.16
C PRO A 62 -21.10 -14.99 24.40
N GLU A 63 -20.77 -16.29 24.48
CA GLU A 63 -19.95 -16.87 25.55
C GLU A 63 -18.49 -16.37 25.50
N PHE A 64 -18.04 -15.89 24.32
CA PHE A 64 -16.69 -15.36 24.15
C PHE A 64 -16.67 -13.84 24.27
N HIS A 65 -15.58 -13.31 24.84
CA HIS A 65 -15.40 -11.88 25.07
C HIS A 65 -15.17 -11.11 23.75
N THR A 66 -14.86 -11.86 22.68
CA THR A 66 -14.64 -11.39 21.31
C THR A 66 -15.91 -11.46 20.45
N PHE A 67 -17.07 -11.67 21.06
CA PHE A 67 -18.35 -11.71 20.34
C PHE A 67 -18.60 -10.39 19.60
N THR A 68 -18.87 -10.48 18.30
CA THR A 68 -19.20 -9.33 17.44
C THR A 68 -20.50 -9.52 16.66
N GLY A 69 -21.07 -10.73 16.66
CA GLY A 69 -22.30 -11.06 15.92
C GLY A 69 -22.11 -11.22 14.41
N TYR A 70 -20.88 -11.13 13.91
CA TYR A 70 -20.53 -11.34 12.51
C TYR A 70 -19.43 -12.39 12.39
N SER A 71 -19.47 -13.16 11.30
CA SER A 71 -18.39 -14.09 10.95
C SER A 71 -17.16 -13.30 10.48
N MET A 72 -16.22 -13.07 11.40
CA MET A 72 -15.02 -12.27 11.13
C MET A 72 -14.03 -12.97 10.20
N ARG A 73 -14.03 -14.30 10.18
CA ARG A 73 -13.16 -15.11 9.33
C ARG A 73 -13.84 -16.43 8.99
N GLU A 74 -13.47 -16.95 7.83
CA GLU A 74 -13.86 -18.29 7.41
C GLU A 74 -12.89 -19.32 8.00
N MET A 75 -13.41 -20.34 8.69
CA MET A 75 -12.60 -21.40 9.32
C MET A 75 -12.17 -22.45 8.28
N ARG A 76 -11.45 -22.04 7.23
CA ARG A 76 -10.98 -22.90 6.12
C ARG A 76 -9.45 -22.94 6.08
N PRO A 77 -8.80 -23.99 6.63
CA PRO A 77 -7.36 -24.17 6.53
C PRO A 77 -6.90 -24.18 5.07
N GLY A 78 -5.76 -23.54 4.77
CA GLY A 78 -5.22 -23.44 3.42
C GLY A 78 -5.87 -22.37 2.53
N TYR A 79 -6.83 -21.59 3.04
CA TYR A 79 -7.35 -20.44 2.33
C TYR A 79 -6.28 -19.35 2.19
N GLY A 80 -6.02 -18.91 0.96
CA GLY A 80 -4.86 -18.06 0.64
C GLY A 80 -5.15 -17.01 -0.43
N GLN A 81 -4.31 -15.96 -0.44
CA GLN A 81 -4.45 -14.82 -1.35
C GLN A 81 -4.36 -15.20 -2.84
N ASN A 82 -3.70 -16.31 -3.15
CA ASN A 82 -3.49 -16.81 -4.50
C ASN A 82 -4.74 -17.49 -5.11
N LEU A 83 -5.75 -17.81 -4.31
CA LEU A 83 -6.94 -18.50 -4.79
C LEU A 83 -7.81 -17.56 -5.64
N PRO A 84 -8.36 -18.01 -6.78
CA PRO A 84 -9.27 -17.19 -7.59
C PRO A 84 -10.48 -16.71 -6.79
N GLU A 85 -11.02 -17.57 -5.93
CA GLU A 85 -12.15 -17.26 -5.04
C GLU A 85 -11.80 -16.09 -4.10
N PHE A 86 -10.57 -16.05 -3.57
CA PHE A 86 -10.10 -14.94 -2.74
C PHE A 86 -10.05 -13.65 -3.54
N ILE A 87 -9.47 -13.69 -4.74
CA ILE A 87 -9.29 -12.52 -5.60
C ILE A 87 -10.63 -11.89 -5.98
N MET A 88 -11.64 -12.71 -6.30
CA MET A 88 -12.97 -12.23 -6.72
C MET A 88 -13.70 -11.43 -5.63
N LYS A 89 -13.50 -11.77 -4.36
CA LYS A 89 -14.09 -11.05 -3.21
C LYS A 89 -13.12 -10.10 -2.50
N LYS A 90 -11.90 -9.89 -3.05
CA LYS A 90 -10.86 -9.05 -2.45
C LYS A 90 -11.14 -7.56 -2.67
N ARG A 91 -10.98 -6.75 -1.63
CA ARG A 91 -10.92 -5.28 -1.78
C ARG A 91 -9.62 -4.86 -2.48
N LEU A 92 -9.75 -4.15 -3.60
CA LEU A 92 -8.62 -3.54 -4.30
C LEU A 92 -7.96 -2.43 -3.46
N PRO A 93 -6.64 -2.19 -3.62
CA PRO A 93 -5.91 -1.20 -2.81
C PRO A 93 -6.22 0.25 -3.20
N ASN A 94 -6.88 0.48 -4.34
CA ASN A 94 -7.23 1.81 -4.81
C ASN A 94 -8.18 2.51 -3.82
N ASN A 95 -7.89 3.78 -3.52
CA ASN A 95 -8.64 4.59 -2.57
C ASN A 95 -8.76 3.97 -1.16
N THR A 96 -7.71 3.23 -0.76
CA THR A 96 -7.52 2.80 0.64
C THR A 96 -6.45 3.68 1.29
N HIS A 97 -6.16 3.44 2.58
CA HIS A 97 -5.10 4.16 3.29
C HIS A 97 -3.73 4.08 2.61
N TYR A 98 -3.47 3.06 1.77
CA TYR A 98 -2.25 2.98 0.97
C TYR A 98 -2.07 4.19 0.06
N GLU A 99 -3.15 4.69 -0.52
CA GLU A 99 -3.10 5.88 -1.39
C GLU A 99 -2.82 7.16 -0.57
N LEU A 100 -3.36 7.24 0.64
CA LEU A 100 -3.08 8.35 1.55
C LEU A 100 -1.60 8.39 1.93
N PHE A 101 -1.04 7.25 2.37
CA PHE A 101 0.39 7.14 2.70
C PHE A 101 1.27 7.46 1.49
N ALA A 102 0.90 6.98 0.30
CA ALA A 102 1.65 7.25 -0.93
C ALA A 102 1.74 8.74 -1.29
N ARG A 103 0.80 9.57 -0.84
CA ARG A 103 0.77 11.01 -1.15
C ARG A 103 1.30 11.89 -0.04
N ARG A 104 0.95 11.56 1.21
CA ARG A 104 1.21 12.41 2.37
C ARG A 104 2.62 12.21 2.93
N ASP A 105 3.08 10.96 2.98
CA ASP A 105 4.28 10.61 3.75
C ASP A 105 5.53 10.78 2.87
N ILE A 106 5.90 12.04 2.64
CA ILE A 106 7.06 12.44 1.83
C ILE A 106 8.13 13.16 2.69
N PRO A 107 9.42 13.15 2.31
CA PRO A 107 10.52 13.65 3.17
C PRO A 107 10.42 15.12 3.61
N ASN A 108 9.76 15.95 2.81
CA ASN A 108 9.53 17.37 3.10
C ASN A 108 8.02 17.61 2.96
N GLU A 109 7.29 17.64 4.07
CA GLU A 109 5.82 17.65 4.09
C GLU A 109 5.21 18.84 3.33
N ASP A 110 5.85 20.01 3.38
CA ASP A 110 5.41 21.21 2.65
C ASP A 110 5.33 20.98 1.12
N ASN A 111 6.16 20.08 0.58
CA ASN A 111 6.14 19.77 -0.85
C ASN A 111 4.87 19.01 -1.28
N ALA A 112 4.10 18.46 -0.34
CA ALA A 112 2.79 17.87 -0.62
C ALA A 112 1.73 18.96 -0.80
N MET A 113 1.97 20.15 -0.22
CA MET A 113 1.06 21.29 -0.29
C MET A 113 1.34 22.15 -1.52
N TYR A 114 2.61 22.41 -1.84
CA TYR A 114 3.00 23.31 -2.93
C TYR A 114 4.41 23.04 -3.44
N GLY A 115 4.69 23.49 -4.67
CA GLY A 115 6.05 23.47 -5.21
C GLY A 115 6.94 24.51 -4.51
N LYS A 116 8.03 24.07 -3.87
CA LYS A 116 8.95 24.95 -3.11
C LYS A 116 9.37 26.21 -3.88
N GLN A 117 9.76 26.09 -5.15
CA GLN A 117 10.19 27.24 -5.95
C GLN A 117 9.06 28.25 -6.17
N LEU A 118 7.83 27.79 -6.40
CA LEU A 118 6.68 28.67 -6.58
C LEU A 118 6.42 29.48 -5.30
N TYR A 119 6.43 28.79 -4.15
CA TYR A 119 6.25 29.43 -2.85
C TYR A 119 7.36 30.45 -2.56
N ASP A 120 8.61 30.03 -2.69
CA ASP A 120 9.77 30.87 -2.39
C ASP A 120 9.78 32.15 -3.25
N MET A 121 9.59 32.01 -4.56
CA MET A 121 9.57 33.14 -5.48
C MET A 121 8.41 34.10 -5.20
N THR A 122 7.24 33.58 -4.83
CA THR A 122 6.04 34.41 -4.57
C THR A 122 6.16 35.15 -3.24
N VAL A 123 6.68 34.50 -2.20
CA VAL A 123 6.75 35.07 -0.85
C VAL A 123 8.01 35.90 -0.63
N HIS A 124 9.18 35.40 -1.07
CA HIS A 124 10.48 35.99 -0.78
C HIS A 124 11.10 36.73 -1.98
N GLY A 125 10.52 36.61 -3.18
CA GLY A 125 11.06 37.20 -4.41
C GLY A 125 12.28 36.46 -4.99
N THR A 126 12.71 35.35 -4.38
CA THR A 126 13.85 34.53 -4.82
C THR A 126 13.71 33.10 -4.30
N SER A 127 14.39 32.14 -4.95
CA SER A 127 14.48 30.77 -4.43
C SER A 127 15.46 30.69 -3.26
N LEU A 128 15.06 30.06 -2.16
CA LEU A 128 15.92 29.91 -0.99
C LEU A 128 16.60 28.52 -0.97
N PRO A 129 17.86 28.39 -0.54
CA PRO A 129 18.48 27.10 -0.29
C PRO A 129 17.78 26.39 0.89
N SER A 130 17.94 25.06 1.01
CA SER A 130 17.55 24.38 2.25
C SER A 130 18.41 24.85 3.42
N THR A 131 17.90 24.76 4.65
CA THR A 131 18.63 25.14 5.86
C THR A 131 19.97 24.42 5.98
N TYR A 132 20.02 23.14 5.58
CA TYR A 132 21.26 22.38 5.58
C TYR A 132 22.29 22.89 4.57
N ARG A 133 21.84 23.39 3.41
CA ARG A 133 22.72 24.04 2.43
C ARG A 133 23.22 25.38 2.96
N MET A 134 22.33 26.19 3.55
CA MET A 134 22.69 27.47 4.17
C MET A 134 23.75 27.30 5.26
N HIS A 135 23.61 26.31 6.15
CA HIS A 135 24.63 25.97 7.14
C HIS A 135 26.00 25.71 6.52
N LYS A 136 26.06 24.96 5.41
CA LYS A 136 27.33 24.68 4.72
C LYS A 136 27.95 25.93 4.11
N ASP A 137 27.13 26.79 3.51
CA ASP A 137 27.61 28.01 2.85
C ASP A 137 28.09 29.06 3.88
N ILE A 138 27.36 29.27 4.98
CA ILE A 138 27.77 30.15 6.09
C ILE A 138 29.11 29.68 6.67
N ASN A 139 29.23 28.39 7.01
CA ASN A 139 30.47 27.86 7.56
C ASN A 139 31.65 27.93 6.58
N LYS A 140 31.37 27.87 5.26
CA LYS A 140 32.40 28.03 4.23
C LYS A 140 32.90 29.47 4.18
N ALA A 141 32.01 30.46 4.24
CA ALA A 141 32.40 31.86 4.32
C ALA A 141 33.27 32.12 5.56
N GLN A 142 32.77 31.76 6.76
CA GLN A 142 33.47 32.00 8.02
C GLN A 142 34.85 31.34 8.16
N ARG A 143 35.07 30.20 7.51
CA ARG A 143 36.38 29.50 7.58
C ARG A 143 37.34 29.97 6.49
N ASN A 144 36.83 30.35 5.32
CA ASN A 144 37.67 30.89 4.24
C ASN A 144 38.28 32.25 4.61
N ASP A 145 37.60 33.02 5.46
CA ASP A 145 38.15 34.26 6.04
C ASP A 145 39.32 34.02 7.00
N ARG A 146 39.54 32.77 7.46
CA ARG A 146 40.58 32.41 8.45
C ARG A 146 41.67 31.49 7.90
N LYS A 147 41.32 30.54 7.03
CA LYS A 147 42.24 29.53 6.47
C LYS A 147 41.86 29.22 5.02
N LEU A 148 42.82 29.30 4.09
CA LEU A 148 42.58 29.09 2.65
C LEU A 148 43.05 27.72 2.10
N SER A 149 44.20 27.21 2.55
CA SER A 149 44.93 26.12 1.88
C SER A 149 44.31 24.71 1.97
N GLY A 150 43.30 24.49 2.81
CA GLY A 150 42.64 23.17 2.98
C GLY A 150 41.51 22.86 1.99
N ASN A 151 41.22 23.76 1.06
CA ASN A 151 40.05 23.65 0.17
C ASN A 151 40.29 22.72 -1.04
N ARG A 152 39.20 22.11 -1.55
CA ARG A 152 39.19 21.40 -2.84
C ARG A 152 38.09 21.97 -3.74
N PHE A 153 38.42 22.21 -5.01
CA PHE A 153 37.46 22.66 -6.01
C PHE A 153 36.78 21.47 -6.70
N LYS A 154 35.55 21.16 -6.31
CA LYS A 154 34.73 20.08 -6.88
C LYS A 154 33.45 20.68 -7.47
N VAL A 155 33.20 20.43 -8.75
CA VAL A 155 32.06 20.99 -9.52
C VAL A 155 31.38 19.92 -10.35
N LEU A 156 30.10 20.12 -10.69
CA LEU A 156 29.35 19.20 -11.54
C LEU A 156 29.94 19.12 -12.96
N ASN A 157 30.31 20.26 -13.55
CA ASN A 157 30.96 20.35 -14.86
C ASN A 157 32.29 21.10 -14.73
N SER A 158 33.39 20.45 -15.11
CA SER A 158 34.75 21.00 -14.98
C SER A 158 35.18 21.91 -16.13
N CYS A 159 34.46 21.94 -17.25
CA CYS A 159 34.86 22.66 -18.46
C CYS A 159 35.07 24.16 -18.20
N GLY A 160 34.17 24.79 -17.43
CA GLY A 160 34.26 26.23 -17.13
C GLY A 160 35.48 26.63 -16.30
N ALA A 161 35.98 25.73 -15.45
CA ALA A 161 37.19 25.98 -14.67
C ALA A 161 38.47 25.65 -15.46
N LYS A 162 38.44 24.62 -16.31
CA LYS A 162 39.59 24.23 -17.15
C LYS A 162 39.85 25.19 -18.31
N LYS A 163 38.79 25.79 -18.86
CA LYS A 163 38.84 26.75 -19.96
C LYS A 163 37.98 27.97 -19.59
N PRO A 164 38.52 28.92 -18.79
CA PRO A 164 37.80 30.13 -18.43
C PRO A 164 37.59 31.03 -19.66
N PRO A 165 36.62 31.97 -19.62
CA PRO A 165 36.42 32.94 -20.70
C PRO A 165 37.62 33.87 -20.83
N SER A 166 37.84 34.42 -22.04
CA SER A 166 39.06 35.17 -22.39
C SER A 166 39.35 36.40 -21.53
N GLY A 167 38.34 36.97 -20.87
CA GLY A 167 38.49 38.12 -19.96
C GLY A 167 38.63 37.77 -18.47
N PHE A 168 38.64 36.49 -18.10
CA PHE A 168 38.68 36.09 -16.69
C PHE A 168 40.12 35.85 -16.22
N THR A 169 40.65 36.81 -15.46
CA THR A 169 41.91 36.71 -14.73
C THR A 169 41.64 36.71 -13.23
N PRO A 170 41.85 35.60 -12.50
CA PRO A 170 41.63 35.56 -11.05
C PRO A 170 42.59 36.51 -10.32
N ILE A 171 42.10 37.15 -9.25
CA ILE A 171 42.93 38.00 -8.40
C ILE A 171 43.94 37.10 -7.66
N PRO A 172 45.24 37.43 -7.66
CA PRO A 172 46.23 36.65 -6.92
C PRO A 172 46.03 36.83 -5.41
N ASP A 173 45.92 35.71 -4.68
CA ASP A 173 45.95 35.70 -3.22
C ASP A 173 47.40 35.58 -2.73
N THR A 174 47.76 36.35 -1.69
CA THR A 174 49.04 36.21 -0.99
C THR A 174 48.96 34.99 -0.06
N ALA A 175 49.37 33.83 -0.54
CA ALA A 175 49.56 32.68 0.36
C ALA A 175 50.71 33.00 1.32
N GLU A 176 50.49 32.78 2.62
CA GLU A 176 51.54 32.82 3.65
C GLU A 176 52.73 31.95 3.21
N GLU A 177 53.93 32.44 3.55
CA GLU A 177 55.20 31.76 3.30
C GLU A 177 55.16 30.32 3.84
N ASP A 178 55.72 29.41 3.05
CA ASP A 178 55.92 28.01 3.38
C ASP A 178 57.00 27.93 4.49
N ASP A 179 56.61 28.19 5.74
CA ASP A 179 57.47 27.95 6.91
C ASP A 179 57.59 26.44 7.12
N GLY A 180 58.73 25.90 6.66
CA GLY A 180 59.20 24.54 6.95
C GLY A 180 59.51 24.29 8.42
#